data_AF-A0A1Z8REU1-F1
#
_entry.id   AF-A0A1Z8REU1-F1
#
_cell.length_a   1.000
_cell.length_b   1.000
_cell.length_c   1.000
_cell.angle_alpha   90.00
_cell.angle_beta   90.00
_cell.angle_gamma   90.00
#
_symmetry.space_group_name_H-M   'P 1'
#
loop_
_entity.id
_entity.type
_entity.pdbx_description
1 polymer ?
#
loop_
_entity_poly.entity_id
_entity_poly.type
_entity_poly.pdbx_seq_one_letter_code
_entity_poly.pdbx_strand_id
1 'polypeptide(L)' 'MLKPYLKPYLIGYVNEHYEDVDDQLVFAYDEAHATKIVLETFQDAKFVFQSRPVIEQQTAA' A
#
# COMPACT_ATOMS: atom_id res chain seq x y z
N MET A 1 24.51 1.98 -9.98
CA MET A 1 23.45 2.05 -8.94
C MET A 1 22.10 2.04 -9.65
N LEU A 2 21.29 1.00 -9.45
CA LEU A 2 19.90 1.01 -9.89
C LEU A 2 19.19 2.13 -9.10
N LYS A 3 18.60 3.11 -9.78
CA LYS A 3 17.74 4.09 -9.12
C LYS A 3 16.60 3.30 -8.44
N PRO A 4 16.32 3.51 -7.15
CA PRO A 4 15.16 2.87 -6.54
C PRO A 4 13.91 3.46 -7.22
N TYR A 5 13.25 2.64 -8.04
CA TYR A 5 12.00 3.01 -8.69
C TYR A 5 10.86 2.70 -7.72
N LEU A 6 9.93 3.65 -7.57
CA LEU A 6 8.70 3.39 -6.84
C LEU A 6 7.86 2.39 -7.63
N LYS A 7 7.26 1.44 -6.91
CA LYS A 7 6.34 0.44 -7.42
C LYS A 7 4.92 0.78 -6.93
N PRO A 8 3.90 0.56 -7.76
CA PRO A 8 2.51 0.73 -7.35
C PRO A 8 2.06 -0.40 -6.40
N TYR A 9 1.38 -0.02 -5.31
CA TYR A 9 0.72 -0.89 -4.35
C TYR A 9 -0.74 -0.46 -4.18
N LEU A 10 -1.64 -1.43 -4.08
CA LEU A 10 -3.01 -1.25 -3.60
C LEU A 10 -3.04 -1.59 -2.10
N ILE A 11 -3.45 -0.62 -1.30
CA ILE A 11 -3.52 -0.73 0.15
C ILE A 11 -4.99 -0.69 0.59
N GLY A 12 -5.36 -1.65 1.43
CA GLY A 12 -6.60 -1.65 2.19
C GLY A 12 -6.32 -1.31 3.66
N TYR A 13 -7.07 -0.37 4.23
CA TYR A 13 -6.92 0.05 5.63
C TYR A 13 -8.27 0.26 6.31
N VAL A 14 -8.29 0.14 7.63
CA VAL A 14 -9.47 0.45 8.44
C VAL A 14 -9.36 1.88 8.94
N ASN A 15 -10.39 2.68 8.71
CA ASN A 15 -10.44 4.05 9.19
C ASN A 15 -10.86 4.16 10.67
N GLU A 16 -10.97 5.38 11.19
CA GLU A 16 -11.30 5.61 12.59
C GLU A 16 -12.72 5.14 12.96
N HIS A 17 -13.62 5.13 11.98
CA HIS A 17 -15.01 4.69 12.06
C HIS A 17 -15.18 3.17 11.93
N TYR A 18 -14.09 2.41 11.81
CA TYR A 18 -14.10 0.95 11.59
C TYR A 18 -14.72 0.55 10.25
N GLU A 19 -14.57 1.41 9.24
CA GLU A 19 -14.94 1.12 7.87
C GLU A 19 -13.73 0.65 7.08
N ASP A 20 -13.95 -0.33 6.20
CA ASP A 20 -12.94 -0.84 5.30
C ASP A 20 -12.78 0.11 4.12
N VAL A 21 -11.59 0.72 4.00
CA VAL A 21 -11.19 1.54 2.85
C VAL A 21 -10.23 0.75 2.00
N ASP A 22 -10.74 0.23 0.88
CA ASP A 22 -9.98 -0.62 -0.04
C ASP A 22 -9.33 0.16 -1.21
N ASP A 23 -8.42 -0.54 -1.89
CA ASP A 23 -7.82 -0.18 -3.19
C ASP A 23 -7.16 1.21 -3.27
N GLN A 24 -6.59 1.72 -2.18
CA GLN A 24 -5.78 2.94 -2.23
C GLN A 24 -4.47 2.70 -2.99
N LEU A 25 -4.31 3.39 -4.11
CA LEU A 25 -3.10 3.32 -4.92
C LEU A 25 -2.00 4.22 -4.35
N VAL A 26 -0.90 3.62 -3.92
CA VAL A 26 0.31 4.31 -3.46
C VAL A 26 1.56 3.82 -4.19
N PHE A 27 2.50 4.73 -4.40
CA PHE A 27 3.80 4.43 -5.01
C PHE A 27 4.87 4.37 -3.93
N ALA A 28 5.46 3.18 -3.73
CA ALA A 28 6.38 2.91 -2.63
C ALA A 28 7.58 2.07 -3.07
N TYR A 29 8.63 2.03 -2.25
CA TYR A 29 9.83 1.24 -2.55
C TYR A 29 9.62 -0.26 -2.26
N ASP A 30 8.85 -0.52 -1.22
CA ASP A 30 8.46 -1.82 -0.71
C ASP A 30 7.13 -1.68 0.04
N GLU A 31 6.61 -2.81 0.54
CA GLU A 31 5.35 -2.88 1.27
C GLU A 31 5.37 -2.09 2.59
N ALA A 32 6.49 -2.08 3.33
CA ALA A 32 6.61 -1.33 4.57
C ALA A 32 6.53 0.18 4.31
N HIS A 33 7.18 0.65 3.26
CA HIS A 33 7.08 2.04 2.81
C HIS A 33 5.64 2.38 2.37
N ALA A 34 4.94 1.48 1.69
CA ALA A 34 3.55 1.70 1.27
C ALA A 34 2.61 1.88 2.47
N THR A 35 2.71 0.98 3.45
CA THR A 35 1.96 1.07 4.71
C THR A 35 2.26 2.37 5.45
N LYS A 36 3.53 2.76 5.53
CA LYS A 36 3.93 4.02 6.15
C LYS A 36 3.29 5.23 5.47
N ILE A 37 3.30 5.28 4.13
CA ILE A 37 2.67 6.38 3.37
C ILE A 37 1.20 6.50 3.73
N VAL A 38 0.46 5.39 3.80
CA VAL A 38 -0.97 5.40 4.13
C VAL A 38 -1.21 5.93 5.54
N LEU A 39 -0.46 5.42 6.54
CA LEU A 39 -0.60 5.86 7.94
C LEU A 39 -0.19 7.32 8.17
N GLU A 40 0.71 7.87 7.34
CA GLU A 40 1.14 9.28 7.43
C GLU A 40 0.22 10.23 6.64
N THR A 41 -0.43 9.74 5.59
CA THR A 41 -1.28 10.56 4.69
C THR A 41 -2.73 10.62 5.17
N PHE A 42 -3.28 9.49 5.59
CA PHE A 42 -4.67 9.36 6.01
C PHE A 42 -4.72 9.36 7.54
N GLN A 43 -5.05 10.51 8.13
CA GLN A 43 -5.06 10.69 9.59
C GLN A 43 -6.09 9.81 10.30
N ASP A 44 -7.13 9.40 9.58
CA ASP A 44 -8.15 8.47 10.04
C ASP A 44 -7.72 7.00 9.91
N ALA A 45 -6.61 6.68 9.24
CA ALA A 45 -6.14 5.30 9.11
C ALA A 45 -5.67 4.75 10.45
N LYS A 46 -6.41 3.78 11.00
CA LYS A 46 -6.04 3.08 12.25
C LYS A 46 -4.98 2.01 12.01
N PHE A 47 -5.21 1.15 11.03
CA PHE A 47 -4.26 0.12 10.65
C PHE A 47 -4.50 -0.34 9.20
N VAL A 48 -3.41 -0.76 8.55
CA VAL A 48 -3.43 -1.38 7.23
C VAL A 48 -3.66 -2.87 7.40
N PHE A 49 -4.66 -3.43 6.72
CA PHE A 49 -4.95 -4.87 6.75
C PHE A 49 -4.54 -5.58 5.47
N GLN A 50 -4.24 -4.84 4.41
CA GLN A 50 -3.86 -5.42 3.14
C GLN A 50 -2.88 -4.52 2.38
N SER A 51 -1.86 -5.13 1.80
CA SER A 51 -0.96 -4.50 0.84
C SER A 51 -0.67 -5.45 -0.30
N ARG A 52 -0.95 -5.03 -1.53
CA ARG A 52 -0.78 -5.85 -2.74
C ARG A 52 -0.03 -5.05 -3.81
N PRO A 53 1.12 -5.52 -4.33
CA PRO A 53 1.75 -4.88 -5.48
C PRO A 53 0.84 -5.01 -6.71
N VAL A 54 0.67 -3.92 -7.47
CA VAL A 54 -0.21 -3.92 -8.67
C VAL A 54 0.38 -4.76 -9.81
N ILE A 55 1.71 -4.86 -9.86
CA ILE A 55 2.40 -5.74 -10.80
C ILE A 55 2.83 -6.96 -10.00
N GLU A 56 1.97 -7.97 -9.95
CA GLU A 56 2.43 -9.32 -9.66
C GLU A 56 3.44 -9.68 -10.76
N GLN A 57 4.69 -10.00 -10.38
CA GLN A 57 5.53 -10.75 -11.30
C GLN A 57 4.72 -11.99 -11.65
N GLN A 58 4.24 -12.09 -12.89
CA GLN A 58 3.74 -13.34 -13.44
C GLN A 58 4.87 -14.36 -13.26
N THR A 59 4.83 -15.15 -12.19
CA THR A 59 5.45 -16.46 -12.20
C THR A 59 4.61 -17.28 -13.16
N ALA A 60 4.96 -17.18 -14.44
CA ALA A 60 4.52 -18.11 -15.46
C ALA A 60 4.92 -19.52 -14.98
N ALA A 61 3.93 -20.36 -14.75
CA ALA A 61 4.07 -21.79 -14.56
C ALA A 61 3.46 -22.49 -15.77
#